data_AF-A0A6P1BXU7-F1
#
_entry.id   AF-A0A6P1BXU7-F1
#
_cell.length_a   1.000
_cell.length_b   1.000
_cell.length_c   1.000
_cell.angle_alpha   90.00
_cell.angle_beta   90.00
_cell.angle_gamma   90.00
#
_symmetry.space_group_name_H-M   'P 1'
#
loop_
_entity.id
_entity.type
_entity.pdbx_description
1 polymer ?
#
loop_
_entity_poly.entity_id
_entity_poly.type
_entity_poly.pdbx_seq_one_letter_code
_entity_poly.pdbx_strand_id
1 'polypeptide(L)' 'LALTTVMVTHDMTAALLLADRIAVMRAGRVVAQGQPAELSNNNDPYVAELLSTPKRQAERLNALLAGASAG' A
#
# COMPACT_ATOMS: atom_id res chain seq x y z
N LEU A 1 -20.34 8.81 -13.59
CA LEU A 1 -19.50 10.03 -13.69
C LEU A 1 -18.05 9.58 -13.67
N ALA A 2 -17.21 10.03 -14.60
CA ALA A 2 -15.76 9.77 -14.58
C ALA A 2 -15.06 10.92 -13.84
N LEU A 3 -15.12 10.90 -12.51
CA LEU A 3 -14.54 11.94 -11.68
C LEU A 3 -13.08 11.60 -11.36
N THR A 4 -12.22 12.61 -11.45
CA THR A 4 -10.84 12.50 -10.96
C THR A 4 -10.84 12.79 -9.46
N THR A 5 -10.31 11.87 -8.67
CA THR A 5 -10.24 11.99 -7.21
C THR A 5 -8.79 12.01 -6.76
N VAL A 6 -8.47 12.93 -5.86
CA VAL A 6 -7.21 12.95 -5.13
C VAL A 6 -7.53 12.68 -3.67
N MET A 7 -6.93 11.62 -3.12
CA MET A 7 -7.11 11.21 -1.73
C MET A 7 -5.77 11.32 -0.99
N VAL A 8 -5.79 11.88 0.22
CA VAL A 8 -4.62 11.96 1.10
C VAL A 8 -4.90 11.10 2.32
N THR A 9 -4.01 10.14 2.59
CA THR A 9 -4.14 9.23 3.73
C THR A 9 -2.78 8.90 4.32
N HIS A 10 -2.75 8.57 5.60
CA HIS A 10 -1.59 7.99 6.28
C HIS A 10 -1.62 6.45 6.29
N ASP A 11 -2.76 5.86 5.92
CA ASP A 11 -2.94 4.41 5.84
C ASP A 11 -2.54 3.91 4.44
N MET A 12 -1.42 3.20 4.38
CA MET A 12 -0.91 2.62 3.16
C MET A 12 -1.83 1.51 2.62
N THR A 13 -2.55 0.77 3.47
CA THR A 13 -3.47 -0.28 3.02
C THR A 13 -4.64 0.34 2.25
N ALA A 14 -5.21 1.44 2.76
CA ALA A 14 -6.25 2.18 2.05
C ALA A 14 -5.74 2.75 0.72
N ALA A 15 -4.52 3.29 0.69
CA ALA A 15 -3.91 3.80 -0.54
C ALA A 15 -3.75 2.70 -1.61
N LEU A 16 -3.25 1.52 -1.21
CA LEU A 16 -3.05 0.39 -2.11
C LEU A 16 -4.36 -0.19 -2.68
N LEU A 17 -5.46 -0.14 -1.91
CA LEU A 17 -6.74 -0.70 -2.32
C LEU A 17 -7.58 0.25 -3.18
N LEU A 18 -7.44 1.56 -2.99
CA LEU A 18 -8.35 2.55 -3.58
C LEU A 18 -7.72 3.38 -4.70
N ALA A 19 -6.40 3.53 -4.73
CA ALA A 19 -5.75 4.44 -5.66
C ALA A 19 -5.19 3.72 -6.89
N ASP A 20 -5.43 4.29 -8.07
CA ASP A 20 -4.78 3.86 -9.32
C ASP A 20 -3.28 4.20 -9.32
N ARG A 21 -2.93 5.33 -8.70
CA ARG A 21 -1.57 5.84 -8.57
C ARG A 21 -1.35 6.43 -7.18
N ILE A 22 -0.18 6.18 -6.62
CA ILE A 22 0.19 6.62 -5.28
C ILE A 22 1.44 7.50 -5.39
N ALA A 23 1.41 8.64 -4.70
CA ALA A 23 2.58 9.49 -4.46
C ALA A 23 2.89 9.46 -2.95
N VAL A 24 4.08 9.03 -2.59
CA VAL A 24 4.56 9.03 -1.21
C VAL A 24 5.33 10.32 -0.96
N MET A 25 4.95 11.05 0.08
CA MET A 25 5.58 12.31 0.45
C MET A 25 6.26 12.19 1.82
N ARG A 26 7.44 12.79 1.95
CA ARG A 26 8.15 12.94 3.23
C ARG A 26 8.80 14.32 3.29
N ALA A 27 8.60 15.02 4.41
CA ALA A 27 9.15 16.36 4.64
C ALA A 27 8.89 17.34 3.47
N GLY A 28 7.68 17.32 2.90
CA GLY A 28 7.29 18.20 1.80
C GLY A 28 7.83 17.80 0.42
N ARG A 29 8.48 16.63 0.28
CA ARG A 29 9.01 16.13 -0.99
C ARG A 29 8.36 14.82 -1.39
N VAL A 30 8.09 14.63 -2.68
CA VAL A 30 7.67 13.32 -3.23
C VAL A 30 8.91 12.44 -3.28
N VAL A 31 8.91 11.35 -2.51
CA VAL A 31 10.02 10.39 -2.44
C VAL A 31 9.80 9.18 -3.35
N ALA A 32 8.54 8.86 -3.66
CA ALA A 32 8.18 7.83 -4.64
C ALA A 32 6.82 8.12 -5.28
N GLN A 33 6.64 7.67 -6.52
CA GLN A 33 5.37 7.77 -7.23
C GLN A 33 5.25 6.61 -8.23
N GLY A 34 4.08 5.98 -8.28
CA GLY A 34 3.82 4.90 -9.23
C GLY A 34 2.50 4.20 -8.97
N GLN A 35 2.26 3.12 -9.71
CA GLN A 35 1.20 2.17 -9.40
C GLN A 35 1.53 1.41 -8.09
N PRO A 36 0.53 0.88 -7.37
CA PRO A 36 0.73 0.07 -6.17
C PRO A 36 1.79 -1.04 -6.33
N ALA A 37 1.79 -1.73 -7.47
CA ALA A 37 2.74 -2.80 -7.78
C ALA A 37 4.19 -2.28 -7.94
N GLU A 38 4.36 -1.09 -8.52
CA GLU A 38 5.68 -0.47 -8.74
C GLU A 38 6.29 0.01 -7.42
N LEU A 39 5.46 0.52 -6.51
CA LEU A 39 5.93 0.95 -5.18
C LEU A 39 6.48 -0.21 -4.34
N SER A 40 5.98 -1.43 -4.57
CA SER A 40 6.47 -2.63 -3.88
C SER A 40 7.92 -3.00 -4.25
N ASN A 41 8.41 -2.53 -5.39
CA ASN A 41 9.76 -2.73 -5.90
C ASN A 41 10.67 -1.49 -5.69
N ASN A 42 10.21 -0.49 -4.94
CA ASN A 42 10.97 0.74 -4.72
C ASN A 42 12.11 0.52 -3.71
N ASN A 43 13.30 1.06 -4.01
CA ASN A 43 14.49 0.94 -3.16
C ASN A 43 14.54 1.95 -2.00
N ASP A 44 13.57 2.85 -1.87
CA ASP A 44 13.52 3.82 -0.79
C ASP A 44 13.13 3.14 0.55
N PRO A 45 13.99 3.23 1.59
CA PRO A 45 13.74 2.58 2.87
C PRO A 45 12.44 3.03 3.55
N TYR A 46 12.04 4.29 3.37
CA TYR A 46 10.82 4.83 3.95
C TYR A 46 9.57 4.25 3.28
N VAL A 47 9.62 4.06 1.97
CA VAL A 47 8.53 3.39 1.22
C VAL A 47 8.41 1.93 1.66
N ALA A 48 9.55 1.24 1.83
CA ALA A 48 9.56 -0.13 2.33
C ALA A 48 8.98 -0.24 3.75
N GLU A 49 9.30 0.70 4.64
CA GLU A 49 8.74 0.77 5.99
C GLU A 49 7.22 0.94 5.97
N LEU A 50 6.71 1.89 5.17
CA LEU A 50 5.28 2.14 5.02
C LEU A 50 4.52 0.92 4.47
N LEU A 51 5.12 0.19 3.52
CA LEU A 51 4.55 -1.03 2.94
C LEU A 51 4.64 -2.25 3.85
N SER A 52 5.46 -2.20 4.90
CA SER A 52 5.66 -3.34 5.81
C SER A 52 4.38 -3.72 6.58
N THR A 53 3.56 -2.73 6.94
CA THR A 53 2.31 -2.95 7.68
C THR A 53 1.24 -3.63 6.83
N PRO A 54 0.90 -3.13 5.62
CA PRO A 54 0.00 -3.83 4.70
C PRO A 54 0.45 -5.27 4.40
N LYS A 55 1.75 -5.48 4.17
CA LYS A 55 2.31 -6.82 3.92
C LYS A 55 2.03 -7.78 5.08
N ARG A 56 2.33 -7.38 6.31
CA ARG A 56 2.04 -8.19 7.52
C ARG A 56 0.54 -8.47 7.69
N GLN A 57 -0.33 -7.51 7.37
CA GLN A 57 -1.78 -7.70 7.44
C GLN A 57 -2.25 -8.74 6.42
N ALA A 58 -1.75 -8.67 5.19
CA ALA A 58 -2.06 -9.65 4.14
C ALA A 58 -1.58 -11.06 4.52
N GLU A 59 -0.35 -11.18 5.05
CA GLU A 59 0.20 -12.47 5.52
C GLU A 59 -0.65 -13.10 6.63
N ARG A 60 -1.07 -12.30 7.62
CA ARG A 60 -1.95 -12.77 8.71
C ARG A 60 -3.30 -13.23 8.20
N LEU A 61 -3.91 -12.49 7.28
CA LEU A 61 -5.20 -12.86 6.69
C LEU A 61 -5.09 -14.19 5.94
N ASN A 62 -4.06 -14.36 5.12
CA ASN A 62 -3.81 -15.60 4.39
C ASN A 62 -3.63 -16.79 5.33
N ALA A 63 -2.93 -16.63 6.45
CA ALA A 63 -2.75 -17.69 7.44
C ALA A 63 -4.08 -18.12 8.10
N LEU A 64 -4.95 -17.16 8.43
CA LEU A 64 -6.27 -17.45 9.02
C LEU A 64 -7.18 -18.20 8.03
N LEU A 65 -7.20 -17.78 6.77
CA LEU A 65 -8.01 -18.42 5.73
C LEU A 65 -7.49 -19.84 5.40
N ALA A 66 -6.17 -20.03 5.35
CA ALA A 66 -5.58 -21.34 5.14
C ALA A 66 -5.92 -22.32 6.28
N GLY A 67 -5.88 -21.85 7.54
CA GLY A 67 -6.28 -22.65 8.71
C GLY A 67 -7.77 -23.00 8.73
N ALA A 68 -8.64 -22.13 8.22
CA ALA A 68 -10.08 -22.35 8.15
C ALA A 68 -10.49 -23.37 7.05
N SER A 69 -9.65 -23.59 6.03
CA SER A 69 -9.92 -24.58 4.96
C SER A 69 -9.56 -26.02 5.31
N ALA A 70 -8.96 -26.27 6.48
CA ALA A 70 -8.44 -27.57 6.89
C ALA A 70 -9.27 -28.27 8.01
N GLY A 71 -10.47 -27.77 8.30
CA GLY A 71 -11.42 -28.35 9.28
C GLY A 71 -12.83 -28.36 8.72
#